data_AF-A0A2G9NUT5-F1
#
_entry.id   AF-A0A2G9NUT5-F1
#
_cell.length_a   1.000
_cell.length_b   1.000
_cell.length_c   1.000
_cell.angle_alpha   90.00
_cell.angle_beta   90.00
_cell.angle_gamma   90.00
#
_symmetry.space_group_name_H-M   'P 1'
#
loop_
_entity.id
_entity.type
_entity.pdbx_description
1 polymer ?
#
loop_
_entity_poly.entity_id
_entity_poly.type
_entity_poly.pdbx_seq_one_letter_code
_entity_poly.pdbx_strand_id
1 'polypeptide(L)'
;MKIQPYFDKLKSSKEYNNFISKNPNAYLSSGFFVLDFQTKKNMRQIDYYVPGNKKIQTFILDSKEVISKESETLNKIVPKKIDQNISLDLDVLKGLVEDEMKNHTITT
;
A
#
# COMPACT_ATOMS: atom_id res chain seq x y z
N MET A 1 -5.45 -3.62 -12.59
CA MET A 1 -4.66 -2.42 -12.35
C MET A 1 -3.33 -2.87 -11.80
N LYS A 2 -2.23 -2.53 -12.48
CA LYS A 2 -0.91 -2.82 -11.96
C LYS A 2 -0.64 -2.01 -10.69
N ILE A 3 0.16 -2.55 -9.79
CA ILE A 3 0.57 -1.86 -8.56
C ILE A 3 1.57 -0.71 -8.82
N GLN A 4 2.38 -0.82 -9.88
CA GLN A 4 3.46 0.13 -10.20
C GLN A 4 3.03 1.62 -10.22
N PRO A 5 1.91 2.01 -10.87
CA PRO A 5 1.49 3.41 -10.91
C PRO A 5 1.24 4.04 -9.54
N TYR A 6 0.90 3.24 -8.52
CA TYR A 6 0.73 3.74 -7.15
C TYR A 6 2.06 4.09 -6.51
N PHE A 7 3.11 3.30 -6.77
CA PHE A 7 4.47 3.64 -6.36
C PHE A 7 4.99 4.86 -7.10
N ASP A 8 4.70 4.98 -8.39
CA ASP A 8 5.12 6.14 -9.20
C ASP A 8 4.43 7.42 -8.69
N LYS A 9 3.12 7.36 -8.43
CA LYS A 9 2.37 8.45 -7.80
C LYS A 9 2.99 8.84 -6.46
N LEU A 10 3.29 7.86 -5.60
CA LEU A 10 3.92 8.11 -4.31
C LEU A 10 5.28 8.80 -4.47
N LYS A 11 6.16 8.27 -5.32
CA LYS A 11 7.52 8.83 -5.52
C LYS A 11 7.50 10.24 -6.12
N SER A 12 6.48 10.56 -6.90
CA SER A 12 6.28 11.91 -7.44
C SER A 12 5.75 12.94 -6.43
N SER A 13 5.25 12.50 -5.27
CA SER A 13 4.62 13.39 -4.29
C SER A 13 5.64 14.19 -3.48
N LYS A 14 5.28 15.42 -3.10
CA LYS A 14 6.13 16.25 -2.24
C LYS A 14 6.28 15.63 -0.86
N GLU A 15 5.22 15.00 -0.36
CA GLU A 15 5.15 14.34 0.93
C GLU A 15 6.18 13.21 1.03
N TYR A 16 6.28 12.37 0.00
CA TYR A 16 7.26 11.29 -0.04
C TYR A 16 8.68 11.81 -0.12
N ASN A 17 8.94 12.79 -1.00
CA ASN A 17 10.28 13.36 -1.16
C ASN A 17 10.77 14.06 0.12
N ASN A 18 9.88 14.77 0.81
CA ASN A 18 10.16 15.35 2.13
C ASN A 18 10.38 14.29 3.22
N PHE A 19 9.65 13.17 3.15
CA PHE A 19 9.81 12.07 4.09
C PHE A 19 11.16 11.35 3.90
N ILE A 20 11.49 10.96 2.68
CA ILE A 20 12.68 10.13 2.40
C ILE A 20 13.98 10.92 2.59
N SER A 21 13.97 12.23 2.33
CA SER A 21 15.12 13.11 2.61
C SER A 21 15.43 13.20 4.11
N LYS A 22 14.40 13.16 4.97
CA LYS A 22 14.55 13.15 6.43
C LYS A 22 14.84 11.75 7.00
N ASN A 23 14.43 10.70 6.29
CA ASN A 23 14.54 9.31 6.74
C ASN A 23 15.19 8.44 5.66
N PRO A 24 16.48 8.64 5.33
CA PRO A 24 17.12 7.95 4.20
C PRO A 24 17.26 6.43 4.38
N ASN A 25 17.15 5.94 5.62
CA ASN A 25 17.15 4.51 5.94
C ASN A 25 15.75 3.88 5.95
N ALA A 26 14.70 4.66 5.68
CA ALA A 26 13.35 4.13 5.62
C ALA A 26 13.19 3.17 4.42
N TYR A 27 12.39 2.13 4.60
CA TYR A 27 12.18 1.15 3.55
C TYR A 27 10.73 0.68 3.46
N LEU A 28 10.32 0.29 2.25
CA LEU A 28 9.01 -0.29 2.00
C LEU A 28 8.82 -1.54 2.85
N SER A 29 7.75 -1.55 3.65
CA SER A 29 7.47 -2.60 4.63
C SER A 29 6.14 -3.30 4.38
N SER A 30 5.14 -2.59 3.87
CA SER A 30 3.85 -3.17 3.47
C SER A 30 3.16 -2.30 2.43
N GLY A 31 2.21 -2.91 1.72
CA GLY A 31 1.22 -2.23 0.91
C GLY A 31 -0.15 -2.83 1.19
N PHE A 32 -1.13 -2.00 1.50
CA PHE A 32 -2.49 -2.44 1.82
C PHE A 32 -3.46 -1.95 0.76
N PHE A 33 -4.10 -2.89 0.08
CA PHE A 33 -5.02 -2.63 -1.02
C PHE A 33 -6.36 -3.26 -0.69
N VAL A 34 -7.39 -2.42 -0.52
CA VAL A 34 -8.78 -2.86 -0.37
C VAL A 34 -9.49 -2.66 -1.70
N LEU A 35 -10.00 -3.76 -2.25
CA LEU A 35 -10.85 -3.77 -3.43
C LEU A 35 -12.29 -3.92 -2.96
N ASP A 36 -13.08 -2.86 -3.09
CA ASP A 36 -14.51 -2.88 -2.79
C ASP A 36 -15.29 -3.07 -4.10
N PHE A 37 -15.88 -4.25 -4.26
CA PHE A 37 -16.63 -4.61 -5.46
C PHE A 37 -18.03 -4.00 -5.51
N GLN A 38 -18.58 -3.56 -4.38
CA GLN A 38 -19.94 -3.02 -4.30
C GLN A 38 -19.96 -1.50 -4.43
N THR A 39 -19.27 -0.80 -3.53
CA THR A 39 -19.31 0.67 -3.47
C THR A 39 -18.23 1.34 -4.30
N LYS A 40 -17.26 0.55 -4.80
CA LYS A 40 -16.06 1.00 -5.52
C LYS A 40 -15.17 1.95 -4.69
N LYS A 41 -15.37 2.01 -3.38
CA LYS A 41 -14.52 2.74 -2.43
C LYS A 41 -13.28 1.93 -2.09
N ASN A 42 -12.43 1.76 -3.10
CA ASN A 42 -11.13 1.13 -2.92
C ASN A 42 -10.25 1.97 -2.00
N MET A 43 -9.41 1.32 -1.20
CA MET A 43 -8.39 1.98 -0.40
C MET A 43 -6.99 1.50 -0.78
N ARG A 44 -6.03 2.40 -0.90
CA ARG A 44 -4.63 2.06 -1.18
C ARG A 44 -3.71 2.78 -0.22
N GLN A 45 -2.91 1.99 0.48
CA GLN A 45 -1.93 2.48 1.43
C GLN A 45 -0.58 1.82 1.19
N ILE A 46 0.48 2.58 1.38
CA ILE A 46 1.86 2.10 1.27
C ILE A 46 2.60 2.52 2.54
N ASP A 47 3.27 1.57 3.18
CA ASP A 47 3.89 1.76 4.48
C ASP A 47 5.41 1.65 4.39
N TYR A 48 6.09 2.66 4.91
CA TYR A 48 7.52 2.66 5.09
C TYR A 48 7.87 2.50 6.56
N TYR A 49 8.72 1.54 6.87
CA TYR A 49 9.29 1.42 8.20
C TYR A 49 10.49 2.35 8.32
N VAL A 50 10.58 3.06 9.45
CA VAL A 50 11.68 3.96 9.80
C VAL A 50 12.48 3.32 10.93
N PRO A 51 13.66 2.72 10.63
CA PRO A 51 14.43 2.00 11.64
C PRO A 51 14.93 2.87 12.79
N GLY A 52 15.19 4.15 12.53
CA GLY A 52 15.77 5.07 13.52
C GLY A 52 14.88 5.33 14.73
N ASN A 53 13.56 5.36 14.53
CA ASN A 53 12.58 5.63 15.58
C ASN A 53 11.55 4.51 15.76
N LYS A 54 11.68 3.39 15.04
CA LYS A 54 10.78 2.23 15.07
C LYS A 54 9.32 2.56 14.76
N LYS A 55 9.10 3.53 13.86
CA LYS A 55 7.77 3.97 13.43
C LYS A 55 7.44 3.49 12.03
N ILE A 56 6.17 3.53 11.71
CA ILE A 56 5.63 3.31 10.37
C ILE A 56 5.13 4.64 9.83
N GLN A 57 5.55 4.96 8.62
CA GLN A 57 4.99 6.03 7.83
C GLN A 57 4.04 5.43 6.79
N THR A 58 2.75 5.65 6.98
CA THR A 58 1.70 5.24 6.04
C THR A 58 1.38 6.36 5.07
N PHE A 59 1.32 6.04 3.79
CA PHE A 59 0.89 6.94 2.72
C PHE A 59 -0.42 6.44 2.11
N ILE A 60 -1.46 7.27 2.18
CA ILE A 60 -2.79 7.01 1.63
C ILE A 60 -2.87 7.66 0.24
N LEU A 61 -3.27 6.88 -0.77
CA LEU A 61 -3.17 7.27 -2.18
C LEU A 61 -4.51 7.55 -2.88
N ASP A 62 -5.63 7.43 -2.18
CA ASP A 62 -6.97 7.53 -2.79
C ASP A 62 -7.44 8.96 -3.08
N SER A 63 -6.81 9.95 -2.45
CA SER A 63 -7.07 11.37 -2.68
C SER A 63 -6.26 11.91 -3.86
N LYS A 64 -6.61 13.10 -4.35
CA LYS A 64 -5.79 13.83 -5.35
C LYS A 64 -4.36 14.02 -4.84
N GLU A 65 -4.23 14.38 -3.57
CA GLU A 65 -2.97 14.54 -2.87
C GLU A 65 -2.64 13.29 -2.04
N VAL A 66 -1.35 13.03 -1.84
CA VAL A 66 -0.90 11.93 -0.99
C VAL A 66 -1.00 12.38 0.46
N ILE A 67 -1.69 11.60 1.29
CA ILE A 67 -1.82 11.90 2.72
C ILE A 67 -0.88 10.98 3.49
N SER A 68 -0.01 11.55 4.32
CA SER A 68 0.93 10.78 5.15
C SER A 68 0.49 10.77 6.62
N LYS A 69 0.52 9.61 7.26
CA LYS A 69 0.29 9.43 8.71
C LYS A 69 1.42 8.63 9.33
N GLU A 70 1.90 9.07 10.49
CA GLU A 70 2.88 8.34 11.28
C GLU A 70 2.15 7.50 12.33
N SER A 71 2.61 6.27 12.56
CA SER A 71 2.11 5.39 13.60
C SER A 71 3.24 4.66 14.30
N GLU A 72 3.00 4.27 15.54
CA GLU A 72 3.91 3.41 16.29
C GLU A 72 3.78 1.96 15.82
N THR A 73 4.87 1.21 15.94
CA THR A 73 4.82 -0.23 15.75
C THR A 73 4.07 -0.86 16.94
N LEU A 74 2.96 -1.54 16.65
CA LEU A 74 2.15 -2.22 17.67
C LEU A 74 2.92 -3.35 18.38
N ASN A 75 3.94 -3.92 17.71
CA ASN A 75 4.70 -5.06 18.19
C ASN A 75 6.21 -4.77 18.15
N LYS A 76 6.99 -5.51 18.95
CA LYS A 76 8.47 -5.50 18.90
C LYS A 76 9.05 -6.09 17.60
N ILE A 77 8.20 -6.63 16.72
CA ILE A 77 8.61 -7.27 15.48
C ILE A 77 8.95 -6.19 14.45
N VAL A 78 10.21 -6.19 14.00
CA VAL A 78 10.68 -5.30 12.93
C VAL A 78 10.12 -5.79 11.59
N PRO A 79 9.39 -4.97 10.83
CA PRO A 79 8.90 -5.35 9.52
C PRO A 79 10.04 -5.69 8.56
N LYS A 80 9.86 -6.74 7.74
CA LYS A 80 10.81 -7.07 6.69
C LYS A 80 10.74 -6.04 5.57
N LYS A 81 11.89 -5.77 4.94
CA LYS A 81 11.95 -4.96 3.73
C LYS A 81 11.34 -5.74 2.57
N ILE A 82 10.45 -5.07 1.84
CA ILE A 82 9.87 -5.57 0.60
C ILE A 82 10.61 -4.94 -0.59
N ASP A 83 10.93 -5.76 -1.58
CA ASP A 83 11.45 -5.25 -2.86
C ASP A 83 10.33 -4.56 -3.64
N GLN A 84 10.63 -3.43 -4.27
CA GLN A 84 9.66 -2.64 -5.02
C GLN A 84 9.32 -3.25 -6.39
N ASN A 85 10.05 -4.28 -6.82
CA ASN A 85 9.77 -5.03 -8.05
C ASN A 85 8.59 -6.00 -7.87
N ILE A 86 7.39 -5.45 -7.67
CA ILE A 86 6.17 -6.22 -7.46
C ILE A 86 5.40 -6.32 -8.78
N SER A 87 5.43 -7.51 -9.40
CA SER A 87 4.59 -7.84 -10.55
C SER A 87 3.22 -8.30 -10.06
N LEU A 88 2.35 -7.35 -9.69
CA LEU A 88 0.98 -7.62 -9.26
C LEU A 88 -0.02 -6.84 -10.10
N ASP A 89 -0.99 -7.55 -10.67
CA ASP A 89 -2.14 -6.96 -11.36
C ASP A 89 -3.42 -7.19 -10.57
N LEU A 90 -3.97 -6.11 -10.03
CA LEU A 90 -5.18 -6.11 -9.23
C LEU A 90 -6.44 -6.47 -10.06
N ASP A 91 -6.43 -6.30 -11.39
CA ASP A 91 -7.59 -6.69 -12.21
C ASP A 91 -7.63 -8.21 -12.37
N VAL A 92 -6.46 -8.84 -12.52
CA VAL A 92 -6.36 -10.30 -12.54
C VAL A 92 -6.82 -10.87 -11.20
N LEU A 93 -6.36 -10.30 -10.08
CA LEU A 93 -6.81 -10.71 -8.74
C LEU A 93 -8.32 -10.54 -8.57
N LYS A 94 -8.88 -9.42 -9.04
CA LYS A 94 -10.33 -9.21 -9.00
C LYS A 94 -11.08 -10.31 -9.74
N GLY A 95 -10.67 -10.63 -10.98
CA GLY A 95 -11.31 -11.68 -11.77
C GLY A 95 -11.24 -13.06 -11.08
N LEU A 96 -10.06 -13.42 -10.56
CA LEU A 96 -9.88 -14.67 -9.82
C LEU A 96 -10.78 -14.75 -8.58
N VAL A 97 -10.92 -13.66 -7.83
CA VAL A 97 -11.80 -13.62 -6.65
C VAL A 97 -13.27 -13.72 -7.05
N GLU A 98 -13.70 -12.99 -8.10
CA GLU A 98 -15.09 -13.07 -8.59
C GLU A 98 -15.44 -14.47 -9.09
N ASP A 99 -14.51 -15.17 -9.73
CA ASP A 99 -14.69 -16.55 -10.19
C ASP A 99 -14.80 -17.53 -9.01
N GLU A 100 -13.92 -17.42 -8.01
CA GLU A 100 -14.02 -18.22 -6.79
C GLU A 100 -15.32 -17.96 -6.01
N MET A 101 -15.76 -16.71 -5.94
CA MET A 101 -17.02 -16.35 -5.29
C MET A 101 -18.24 -17.01 -5.97
N LYS A 102 -18.23 -17.11 -7.30
CA LYS A 102 -19.26 -17.84 -8.05
C LYS A 102 -19.19 -19.34 -7.81
N ASN A 103 -17.98 -19.92 -7.84
CA ASN A 103 -17.76 -21.36 -7.63
C ASN A 103 -18.21 -21.83 -6.24
N HIS A 104 -18.16 -20.94 -5.24
CA HIS A 104 -18.55 -21.20 -3.86
C HIS A 104 -19.93 -20.65 -3.48
N THR A 105 -20.74 -20.17 -4.44
CA THR A 105 -22.10 -19.65 -4.21
C THR A 105 -22.15 -18.50 -3.19
N ILE A 106 -21.05 -17.75 -3.06
CA ILE A 106 -20.94 -16.60 -2.13
C ILE A 106 -21.68 -15.38 -2.70
N THR A 107 -21.73 -15.28 -4.02
CA THR A 107 -22.54 -14.30 -4.76
C THR A 107 -23.26 -15.01 -5.90
N THR A 108 -24.57 -14.75 -6.03
CA THR A 108 -25.43 -15.17 -7.14
C THR A 108 -25.21 -14.32 -8.39
#